data_AF-B5YMH3-F1
#
_entry.id   AF-B5YMH3-F1
#
_cell.length_a   1.000
_cell.length_b   1.000
_cell.length_c   1.000
_cell.angle_alpha   90.00
_cell.angle_beta   90.00
_cell.angle_gamma   90.00
#
_symmetry.space_group_name_H-M   'P 1'
#
loop_
_entity.id
_entity.type
_entity.pdbx_description
1 polymer ?
#
loop_
_entity_poly.entity_id
_entity_poly.type
_entity_poly.pdbx_seq_one_letter_code
_entity_poly.pdbx_strand_id
1 'polypeptide(L)'
;MSVVKAKQAMIAQLLEREHHFMSPASFSNMDSSVSSGPNTDPWREKVIGWYFSVVSALDRQQPNIVGANPFNRTSVHVTTALLDKYLQSLPSERSRRYRRDRSAYQLLATTCLLLGMRLAHHDMAKESRQEDEERVVLGEMKRTKTHRDGMDQVDATSGSTNRGTITTADVPNASTILRISAAPKAITEDNILALVREITGSRAFPRCKSITVLDFLRTFSSSSTHACEEDGCSLGPVEAQEAYRLADSSLADSSFAGYRPSVVACAIILVVLLRSNTFGLDVSSLRQIVYRSVLGSQIDAEIQAAVRQLEVKLLRSALRPAAASTSRIIVPRAVVSTAAHVIPVETE
;
A
#
# COMPACT_ATOMS: atom_id res chain seq x y z
N MET A 1 16.36 15.06 -18.66
CA MET A 1 16.62 13.99 -17.68
C MET A 1 15.99 12.72 -18.22
N SER A 2 16.70 11.59 -18.30
CA SER A 2 16.11 10.34 -18.83
C SER A 2 15.10 9.76 -17.83
N VAL A 3 14.04 9.11 -18.32
CA VAL A 3 12.98 8.49 -17.49
C VAL A 3 13.56 7.49 -16.48
N VAL A 4 14.61 6.77 -16.86
CA VAL A 4 15.34 5.83 -15.99
C VAL A 4 16.00 6.55 -14.81
N LYS A 5 16.66 7.69 -15.03
CA LYS A 5 17.28 8.48 -13.95
C LYS A 5 16.25 9.07 -12.99
N ALA A 6 15.09 9.50 -13.52
CA ALA A 6 13.98 9.98 -12.69
C ALA A 6 13.42 8.87 -11.78
N LYS A 7 13.20 7.67 -12.33
CA LYS A 7 12.77 6.49 -11.57
C LYS A 7 13.78 6.11 -10.48
N GLN A 8 15.06 6.07 -10.82
CA GLN A 8 16.13 5.77 -9.85
C GLN A 8 16.19 6.78 -8.70
N ALA A 9 16.03 8.07 -8.99
CA ALA A 9 15.98 9.12 -7.96
C ALA A 9 14.76 8.95 -7.04
N MET A 10 13.58 8.65 -7.59
CA MET A 10 12.37 8.38 -6.80
C MET A 10 12.54 7.16 -5.89
N ILE A 11 13.13 6.07 -6.41
CA ILE A 11 13.39 4.85 -5.64
C ILE A 11 14.39 5.13 -4.51
N ALA A 12 15.45 5.89 -4.77
CA ALA A 12 16.40 6.30 -3.74
C ALA A 12 15.72 7.08 -2.61
N GLN A 13 14.82 8.03 -2.94
CA GLN A 13 14.04 8.76 -1.94
C GLN A 13 13.09 7.85 -1.14
N LEU A 14 12.45 6.87 -1.79
CA LEU A 14 11.59 5.90 -1.11
C LEU A 14 12.39 5.01 -0.15
N LEU A 15 13.56 4.53 -0.56
CA LEU A 15 14.45 3.72 0.28
C LEU A 15 14.99 4.52 1.47
N GLU A 16 15.38 5.79 1.24
CA GLU A 16 15.81 6.69 2.31
C GLU A 16 14.69 6.93 3.33
N ARG A 17 13.48 7.26 2.86
CA ARG A 17 12.32 7.43 3.74
C ARG A 17 11.99 6.15 4.50
N GLU A 18 12.01 4.99 3.84
CA GLU A 18 11.80 3.70 4.47
C GLU A 18 12.80 3.45 5.61
N HIS A 19 14.08 3.77 5.40
CA HIS A 19 15.12 3.63 6.43
C HIS A 19 14.85 4.50 7.66
N HIS A 20 14.41 5.75 7.46
CA HIS A 20 14.04 6.64 8.57
C HIS A 20 12.82 6.15 9.37
N PHE A 21 11.95 5.34 8.76
CA PHE A 21 10.76 4.80 9.41
C PHE A 21 10.97 3.47 10.14
N MET A 22 12.03 2.74 9.81
CA MET A 22 12.38 1.46 10.43
C MET A 22 13.31 1.70 11.63
N SER A 23 12.94 1.17 12.80
CA SER A 23 13.84 1.17 13.96
C SER A 23 14.97 0.15 13.74
N PRO A 24 16.23 0.42 14.15
CA PRO A 24 17.36 -0.52 14.02
C PRO A 24 17.08 -1.92 14.59
N ALA A 25 16.23 -2.01 15.62
CA ALA A 25 15.80 -3.26 16.24
C ALA A 25 14.92 -4.17 15.34
N SER A 26 14.48 -3.68 14.18
CA SER A 26 13.71 -4.48 13.22
C SER A 26 14.60 -5.46 12.44
N PHE A 27 15.91 -5.15 12.33
CA PHE A 27 16.89 -6.02 11.67
C PHE A 27 17.35 -7.16 12.57
N SER A 28 17.53 -6.92 13.88
CA SER A 28 17.97 -7.96 14.83
C SER A 28 16.95 -9.08 15.06
N ASN A 29 15.71 -8.90 14.61
CA ASN A 29 14.67 -9.94 14.68
C ASN A 29 14.66 -10.86 13.44
N MET A 30 15.50 -10.62 12.42
CA MET A 30 15.71 -11.61 11.36
C MET A 30 16.56 -12.80 11.84
N ASP A 31 17.41 -12.60 12.85
CA ASP A 31 18.32 -13.63 13.39
C ASP A 31 17.66 -14.61 14.38
N SER A 32 16.43 -14.36 14.84
CA SER A 32 15.80 -15.11 15.94
C SER A 32 14.48 -15.80 15.56
N SER A 33 14.43 -16.45 14.40
CA SER A 33 13.28 -17.31 14.02
C SER A 33 13.64 -18.78 13.81
N VAL A 34 14.19 -19.41 14.85
CA VAL A 34 13.94 -20.85 15.13
C VAL A 34 13.20 -21.06 16.46
N SER A 35 13.03 -20.05 17.34
CA SER A 35 12.34 -20.28 18.63
C SER A 35 11.39 -19.18 19.14
N SER A 36 11.23 -18.06 18.43
CA SER A 36 10.15 -17.11 18.72
C SER A 36 9.60 -16.56 17.41
N GLY A 37 8.48 -17.13 16.95
CA GLY A 37 7.81 -16.65 15.74
C GLY A 37 7.46 -15.16 15.83
N PRO A 38 7.25 -14.47 14.70
CA PRO A 38 6.70 -13.13 14.72
C PRO A 38 5.43 -13.21 15.56
N ASN A 39 5.29 -12.29 16.51
CA ASN A 39 4.14 -12.15 17.41
C ASN A 39 2.87 -12.02 16.55
N THR A 40 2.30 -13.15 16.12
CA THR A 40 1.18 -13.22 15.19
C THR A 40 -0.04 -12.78 15.97
N ASP A 41 -0.37 -11.50 15.80
CA ASP A 41 -1.57 -10.94 16.37
C ASP A 41 -2.78 -11.69 15.77
N PRO A 42 -3.54 -12.44 16.59
CA PRO A 42 -4.58 -13.35 16.11
C PRO A 42 -5.70 -12.62 15.37
N TRP A 43 -5.82 -11.31 15.57
CA TRP A 43 -6.86 -10.50 14.93
C TRP A 43 -6.41 -9.87 13.62
N ARG A 44 -5.09 -9.80 13.36
CA ARG A 44 -4.52 -8.98 12.28
C ARG A 44 -5.10 -9.33 10.91
N GLU A 45 -5.14 -10.61 10.57
CA GLU A 45 -5.71 -11.08 9.30
C GLU A 45 -7.20 -10.69 9.15
N LYS A 46 -7.99 -10.93 10.21
CA LYS A 46 -9.43 -10.60 10.25
C LYS A 46 -9.66 -9.09 10.13
N VAL A 47 -8.81 -8.28 10.77
CA VAL A 47 -8.88 -6.81 10.75
C VAL A 47 -8.50 -6.24 9.40
N ILE A 48 -7.51 -6.81 8.72
CA ILE A 48 -7.12 -6.36 7.37
C ILE A 48 -8.24 -6.65 6.38
N GLY A 49 -8.85 -7.83 6.44
CA GLY A 49 -10.05 -8.14 5.65
C GLY A 49 -11.22 -7.19 5.96
N TRP A 50 -11.39 -6.82 7.24
CA TRP A 50 -12.36 -5.82 7.67
C TRP A 50 -12.07 -4.43 7.12
N TYR A 51 -10.81 -3.96 7.11
CA TYR A 51 -10.44 -2.67 6.51
C TYR A 51 -10.83 -2.60 5.04
N PHE A 52 -10.51 -3.62 4.25
CA PHE A 52 -10.91 -3.68 2.85
C PHE A 52 -12.44 -3.67 2.67
N SER A 53 -13.18 -4.32 3.58
CA SER A 53 -14.65 -4.33 3.57
C SER A 53 -15.24 -2.95 3.87
N VAL A 54 -14.76 -2.26 4.90
CA VAL A 54 -15.21 -0.91 5.28
C VAL A 54 -14.93 0.08 4.15
N VAL A 55 -13.72 0.04 3.61
CA VAL A 55 -13.29 0.94 2.55
C VAL A 55 -14.05 0.67 1.24
N SER A 56 -14.35 -0.59 0.91
CA SER A 56 -15.23 -0.92 -0.21
C SER A 56 -16.66 -0.43 -0.01
N ALA A 57 -17.19 -0.50 1.22
CA ALA A 57 -18.51 0.02 1.54
C ALA A 57 -18.58 1.55 1.47
N LEU A 58 -17.50 2.25 1.86
CA LEU A 58 -17.36 3.70 1.68
C LEU A 58 -17.37 4.09 0.19
N ASP A 59 -16.67 3.32 -0.66
CA ASP A 59 -16.63 3.57 -2.12
C ASP A 59 -18.02 3.49 -2.76
N ARG A 60 -18.85 2.52 -2.33
CA ARG A 60 -20.23 2.36 -2.81
C ARG A 60 -21.14 3.54 -2.46
N GLN A 61 -20.78 4.34 -1.46
CA GLN A 61 -21.53 5.55 -1.12
C GLN A 61 -21.17 6.75 -1.99
N GLN A 62 -20.13 6.64 -2.83
CA GLN A 62 -19.70 7.69 -3.73
C GLN A 62 -20.20 7.42 -5.16
N PRO A 63 -21.25 8.11 -5.64
CA PRO A 63 -21.94 7.77 -6.89
C PRO A 63 -21.11 8.01 -8.16
N ASN A 64 -19.94 8.65 -8.07
CA ASN A 64 -19.20 9.16 -9.23
C ASN A 64 -17.87 8.41 -9.52
N ILE A 65 -17.53 7.36 -8.77
CA ILE A 65 -16.26 6.63 -8.95
C ILE A 65 -16.52 5.24 -9.54
N VAL A 66 -16.23 5.08 -10.84
CA VAL A 66 -16.28 3.78 -11.53
C VAL A 66 -14.89 3.14 -11.48
N GLY A 67 -14.70 2.17 -10.58
CA GLY A 67 -13.46 1.39 -10.48
C GLY A 67 -12.89 1.35 -9.06
N ALA A 68 -11.84 0.53 -8.85
CA ALA A 68 -11.18 0.43 -7.55
C ALA A 68 -10.43 1.73 -7.23
N ASN A 69 -10.92 2.48 -6.25
CA ASN A 69 -10.35 3.76 -5.87
C ASN A 69 -8.89 3.59 -5.31
N PRO A 70 -7.87 4.25 -5.89
CA PRO A 70 -6.49 4.12 -5.43
C PRO A 70 -6.27 4.70 -4.02
N PHE A 71 -7.09 5.66 -3.61
CA PHE A 71 -7.09 6.21 -2.24
C PHE A 71 -7.47 5.15 -1.22
N ASN A 72 -8.48 4.34 -1.55
CA ASN A 72 -9.00 3.28 -0.70
C ASN A 72 -7.93 2.21 -0.42
N ARG A 73 -7.26 1.73 -1.47
CA ARG A 73 -6.16 0.78 -1.32
C ARG A 73 -5.02 1.37 -0.51
N THR A 74 -4.59 2.60 -0.83
CA THR A 74 -3.50 3.28 -0.11
C THR A 74 -3.83 3.45 1.37
N SER A 75 -5.08 3.80 1.70
CA SER A 75 -5.55 3.95 3.07
C SER A 75 -5.40 2.66 3.87
N VAL A 76 -5.78 1.50 3.32
CA VAL A 76 -5.65 0.21 4.02
C VAL A 76 -4.18 -0.13 4.32
N HIS A 77 -3.28 0.08 3.36
CA HIS A 77 -1.85 -0.18 3.54
C HIS A 77 -1.24 0.75 4.61
N VAL A 78 -1.58 2.05 4.59
CA VAL A 78 -1.12 3.02 5.58
C VAL A 78 -1.70 2.72 6.97
N THR A 79 -2.98 2.38 7.05
CA THR A 79 -3.64 1.97 8.29
C THR A 79 -2.99 0.73 8.90
N THR A 80 -2.66 -0.27 8.07
CA THR A 80 -2.03 -1.51 8.54
C THR A 80 -0.63 -1.22 9.10
N ALA A 81 0.18 -0.43 8.39
CA ALA A 81 1.48 0.00 8.87
C ALA A 81 1.39 0.81 10.19
N LEU A 82 0.39 1.68 10.32
CA LEU A 82 0.14 2.45 11.53
C LEU A 82 -0.24 1.55 12.72
N LEU A 83 -1.13 0.58 12.50
CA LEU A 83 -1.56 -0.38 13.52
C LEU A 83 -0.36 -1.21 14.01
N ASP A 84 0.39 -1.81 13.09
CA ASP A 84 1.55 -2.65 13.40
C ASP A 84 2.59 -1.83 14.20
N LYS A 85 2.92 -0.62 13.73
CA LYS A 85 3.87 0.27 14.40
C LYS A 85 3.40 0.72 15.78
N TYR A 86 2.14 1.09 15.92
CA TYR A 86 1.60 1.53 17.21
C TYR A 86 1.63 0.38 18.22
N LEU A 87 1.16 -0.82 17.85
CA LEU A 87 1.19 -2.00 18.73
C LEU A 87 2.61 -2.42 19.16
N GLN A 88 3.60 -2.24 18.29
CA GLN A 88 5.02 -2.49 18.61
C GLN A 88 5.61 -1.42 19.55
N SER A 89 5.13 -0.18 19.47
CA SER A 89 5.63 0.92 20.30
C SER A 89 5.07 0.94 21.72
N LEU A 90 3.97 0.22 21.97
CA LEU A 90 3.33 0.16 23.27
C LEU A 90 4.14 -0.69 24.26
N PRO A 91 4.08 -0.36 25.57
CA PRO A 91 4.55 -1.26 26.61
C PRO A 91 3.90 -2.65 26.48
N SER A 92 4.65 -3.70 26.81
CA SER A 92 4.26 -5.11 26.60
C SER A 92 2.91 -5.46 27.24
N GLU A 93 2.62 -4.94 28.43
CA GLU A 93 1.36 -5.14 29.14
C GLU A 93 0.16 -4.55 28.37
N ARG A 94 0.33 -3.34 27.83
CA ARG A 94 -0.71 -2.64 27.07
C ARG A 94 -0.93 -3.26 25.69
N SER A 95 0.15 -3.67 25.03
CA SER A 95 0.08 -4.42 23.77
C SER A 95 -0.66 -5.76 23.96
N ARG A 96 -0.37 -6.49 25.05
CA ARG A 96 -1.08 -7.72 25.42
C ARG A 96 -2.56 -7.49 25.69
N ARG A 97 -2.94 -6.36 26.30
CA ARG A 97 -4.34 -6.01 26.53
C ARG A 97 -5.12 -5.90 25.22
N TYR A 98 -4.59 -5.17 24.23
CA TYR A 98 -5.23 -5.08 22.92
C TYR A 98 -5.36 -6.46 22.25
N ARG A 99 -4.32 -7.31 22.33
CA ARG A 99 -4.36 -8.65 21.71
C ARG A 99 -5.36 -9.61 22.37
N ARG A 100 -5.70 -9.40 23.65
CA ARG A 100 -6.64 -10.25 24.41
C ARG A 100 -8.07 -9.72 24.43
N ASP A 101 -8.24 -8.40 24.34
CA ASP A 101 -9.54 -7.74 24.39
C ASP A 101 -9.97 -7.31 22.99
N ARG A 102 -10.92 -8.07 22.42
CA ARG A 102 -11.47 -7.83 21.09
C ARG A 102 -12.11 -6.44 20.95
N SER A 103 -12.82 -5.97 21.98
CA SER A 103 -13.50 -4.67 21.93
C SER A 103 -12.48 -3.54 21.92
N ALA A 104 -11.43 -3.66 22.75
CA ALA A 104 -10.30 -2.74 22.72
C ALA A 104 -9.57 -2.77 21.36
N TYR A 105 -9.38 -3.96 20.78
CA TYR A 105 -8.76 -4.11 19.47
C TYR A 105 -9.59 -3.49 18.34
N GLN A 106 -10.92 -3.70 18.36
CA GLN A 106 -11.84 -3.10 17.40
C GLN A 106 -11.81 -1.57 17.50
N LEU A 107 -11.80 -1.01 18.71
CA LEU A 107 -11.66 0.43 18.91
C LEU A 107 -10.33 0.94 18.33
N LEU A 108 -9.23 0.22 18.61
CA LEU A 108 -7.91 0.55 18.08
C LEU A 108 -7.87 0.50 16.54
N ALA A 109 -8.34 -0.61 15.94
CA ALA A 109 -8.40 -0.79 14.50
C ALA A 109 -9.24 0.30 13.82
N THR A 110 -10.41 0.61 14.37
CA THR A 110 -11.29 1.69 13.86
C THR A 110 -10.59 3.05 13.92
N THR A 111 -9.85 3.30 14.99
CA THR A 111 -9.07 4.55 15.16
C THR A 111 -7.90 4.62 14.18
N CYS A 112 -7.17 3.52 13.99
CA CYS A 112 -6.10 3.41 13.00
C CYS A 112 -6.63 3.55 11.57
N LEU A 113 -7.83 3.07 11.26
CA LEU A 113 -8.46 3.26 9.96
C LEU A 113 -8.72 4.74 9.70
N LEU A 114 -9.36 5.44 10.64
CA LEU A 114 -9.60 6.87 10.54
C LEU A 114 -8.30 7.67 10.32
N LEU A 115 -7.28 7.39 11.12
CA LEU A 115 -5.98 8.06 11.02
C LEU A 115 -5.25 7.73 9.71
N GLY A 116 -5.26 6.47 9.29
CA GLY A 116 -4.60 6.04 8.06
C GLY A 116 -5.25 6.63 6.81
N MET A 117 -6.59 6.73 6.78
CA MET A 117 -7.31 7.45 5.72
C MET A 117 -6.94 8.94 5.67
N ARG A 118 -6.83 9.61 6.82
CA ARG A 118 -6.38 11.01 6.91
C ARG A 118 -4.94 11.18 6.42
N LEU A 119 -4.04 10.28 6.83
CA LEU A 119 -2.63 10.30 6.41
C LEU A 119 -2.50 10.07 4.90
N ALA A 120 -3.24 9.10 4.34
CA ALA A 120 -3.26 8.83 2.91
C ALA A 120 -3.81 10.02 2.11
N HIS A 121 -4.89 10.64 2.59
CA HIS A 121 -5.51 11.79 1.91
C HIS A 121 -4.57 12.99 1.89
N HIS A 122 -3.95 13.29 3.02
CA HIS A 122 -3.01 14.41 3.12
C HIS A 122 -1.78 14.23 2.23
N ASP A 123 -1.31 12.99 2.05
CA ASP A 123 -0.20 12.69 1.14
C ASP A 123 -0.60 12.86 -0.33
N MET A 124 -1.75 12.31 -0.74
CA MET A 124 -2.27 12.47 -2.11
C MET A 124 -2.56 13.94 -2.46
N ALA A 125 -3.05 14.72 -1.49
CA ALA A 125 -3.26 16.15 -1.67
C ALA A 125 -1.94 16.93 -1.84
N LYS A 126 -0.84 16.47 -1.22
CA LYS A 126 0.49 17.05 -1.41
C LYS A 126 1.07 16.68 -2.77
N GLU A 127 0.96 15.41 -3.17
CA GLU A 127 1.41 14.94 -4.48
C GLU A 127 0.70 15.69 -5.61
N SER A 128 -0.62 15.88 -5.52
CA SER A 128 -1.39 16.64 -6.51
C SER A 128 -0.89 18.09 -6.64
N ARG A 129 -0.62 18.77 -5.53
CA ARG A 129 -0.11 20.16 -5.56
C ARG A 129 1.27 20.25 -6.19
N GLN A 130 2.14 19.28 -5.89
CA GLN A 130 3.48 19.23 -6.46
C GLN A 130 3.45 18.94 -7.97
N GLU A 131 2.56 18.06 -8.43
CA GLU A 131 2.36 17.82 -9.86
C GLU A 131 1.83 19.06 -10.60
N ASP A 132 0.91 19.81 -9.98
CA ASP A 132 0.36 21.03 -10.56
C ASP A 132 1.45 22.12 -10.67
N GLU A 133 2.28 22.29 -9.65
CA GLU A 133 3.42 23.21 -9.66
C GLU A 133 4.47 22.82 -10.72
N GLU A 134 4.82 21.53 -10.84
CA GLU A 134 5.74 21.05 -11.87
C GLU A 134 5.17 21.26 -13.29
N ARG A 135 3.86 21.08 -13.49
CA ARG A 135 3.19 21.33 -14.77
C ARG A 135 3.15 22.82 -15.12
N VAL A 136 2.94 23.70 -14.15
CA VAL A 136 3.00 25.16 -14.36
C VAL A 136 4.40 25.57 -14.79
N VAL A 137 5.44 25.10 -14.08
CA VAL A 137 6.84 25.41 -14.42
C VAL A 137 7.23 24.88 -15.81
N LEU A 138 6.82 23.66 -16.16
CA LEU A 138 7.06 23.07 -17.49
C LEU A 138 6.25 23.75 -18.60
N GLY A 139 5.05 24.25 -18.28
CA GLY A 139 4.21 25.04 -19.20
C GLY A 139 4.78 26.43 -19.50
N GLU A 140 5.31 27.10 -18.49
CA GLU A 140 5.98 28.41 -18.62
C GLU A 140 7.32 28.32 -19.37
N MET A 141 8.08 27.23 -19.16
CA MET A 141 9.29 26.94 -19.95
C MET A 141 9.00 26.67 -21.44
N LYS A 142 7.81 26.15 -21.78
CA LYS A 142 7.41 25.98 -23.19
C LYS A 142 6.96 27.29 -23.82
N ARG A 143 6.33 28.20 -23.05
CA ARG A 143 5.87 29.52 -23.53
C ARG A 143 7.00 30.51 -23.80
N THR A 144 8.14 30.37 -23.12
CA THR A 144 9.30 31.24 -23.30
C THR A 144 10.13 30.93 -24.56
N LYS A 145 9.80 29.87 -25.32
CA LYS A 145 10.53 29.49 -26.54
C LYS A 145 9.75 29.69 -27.85
N THR A 146 8.58 30.32 -27.81
CA THR A 146 7.80 30.67 -29.00
C THR A 146 7.43 32.16 -28.99
N HIS A 147 8.41 33.00 -29.28
CA HIS A 147 8.15 34.34 -29.79
C HIS A 147 9.08 34.63 -30.97
N ARG A 148 8.82 33.95 -32.10
CA ARG A 148 9.21 34.47 -33.41
C ARG A 148 8.32 33.86 -34.50
N ASP A 149 7.55 34.76 -35.11
CA ASP A 149 6.94 34.75 -36.44
C ASP A 149 6.08 33.54 -36.86
N GLY A 150 4.84 33.83 -37.25
CA GLY A 150 4.12 32.96 -38.18
C GLY A 150 2.64 32.77 -37.86
N MET A 151 1.82 33.48 -38.62
CA MET A 151 0.37 33.36 -38.72
C MET A 151 0.01 31.99 -39.30
N ASP A 152 -0.78 31.18 -38.57
CA ASP A 152 -1.92 30.42 -39.10
C ASP A 152 -2.63 29.69 -37.94
N GLN A 153 -3.91 30.04 -37.76
CA GLN A 153 -4.83 29.33 -36.90
C GLN A 153 -5.11 27.96 -37.50
N VAL A 154 -4.67 26.91 -36.82
CA VAL A 154 -5.31 25.60 -36.92
C VAL A 154 -5.52 25.11 -35.50
N ASP A 155 -6.80 25.02 -35.11
CA ASP A 155 -7.26 24.43 -33.86
C ASP A 155 -6.81 22.96 -33.79
N ALA A 156 -5.62 22.74 -33.24
CA ALA A 156 -5.22 21.44 -32.75
C ALA A 156 -5.93 21.23 -31.41
N THR A 157 -7.13 20.65 -31.49
CA THR A 157 -7.85 20.03 -30.38
C THR A 157 -6.88 19.04 -29.73
N SER A 158 -6.13 19.51 -28.74
CA SER A 158 -5.23 18.68 -27.95
C SER A 158 -6.11 17.75 -27.16
N GLY A 159 -6.19 16.51 -27.64
CA GLY A 159 -6.87 15.41 -26.98
C GLY A 159 -6.43 15.34 -25.53
N SER A 160 -7.30 15.83 -24.65
CA SER A 160 -7.28 15.56 -23.23
C SER A 160 -7.41 14.05 -23.07
N THR A 161 -6.27 13.35 -23.09
CA THR A 161 -6.19 12.01 -22.50
C THR A 161 -6.66 12.16 -21.07
N ASN A 162 -7.87 11.65 -20.79
CA ASN A 162 -8.47 11.52 -19.47
C ASN A 162 -7.55 10.72 -18.56
N ARG A 163 -6.51 11.37 -18.02
CA ARG A 163 -5.70 10.85 -16.93
C ARG A 163 -6.46 11.24 -15.67
N GLY A 164 -7.25 10.29 -15.16
CA GLY A 164 -8.28 10.47 -14.15
C GLY A 164 -7.92 11.52 -13.11
N THR A 165 -8.65 12.63 -13.13
CA THR A 165 -8.65 13.61 -12.07
C THR A 165 -8.94 12.85 -10.77
N ILE A 166 -7.97 12.83 -9.86
CA ILE A 166 -8.16 12.27 -8.52
C ILE A 166 -9.21 13.16 -7.86
N THR A 167 -10.48 12.74 -7.91
CA THR A 167 -11.51 13.34 -7.08
C THR A 167 -11.09 13.03 -5.64
N THR A 168 -10.68 14.06 -4.90
CA THR A 168 -10.37 13.96 -3.47
C THR A 168 -11.63 13.48 -2.76
N ALA A 169 -11.73 12.17 -2.56
CA ALA A 169 -12.78 11.58 -1.76
C ALA A 169 -12.72 12.23 -0.37
N ASP A 170 -13.83 12.85 0.06
CA ASP A 170 -13.93 13.41 1.41
C ASP A 170 -13.57 12.31 2.42
N VAL A 171 -12.60 12.60 3.30
CA VAL A 171 -12.17 11.64 4.31
C VAL A 171 -13.34 11.43 5.28
N PRO A 172 -13.83 10.19 5.46
CA PRO A 172 -14.96 9.94 6.34
C PRO A 172 -14.61 10.30 7.78
N ASN A 173 -15.58 10.86 8.49
CA ASN A 173 -15.48 11.07 9.93
C ASN A 173 -15.70 9.75 10.71
N ALA A 174 -15.43 9.79 12.02
CA ALA A 174 -15.55 8.62 12.89
C ALA A 174 -16.98 8.05 12.89
N SER A 175 -18.00 8.92 12.93
CA SER A 175 -19.41 8.50 12.88
C SER A 175 -19.79 7.77 11.58
N THR A 176 -19.21 8.14 10.44
CA THR A 176 -19.43 7.44 9.16
C THR A 176 -18.82 6.04 9.18
N ILE A 177 -17.58 5.91 9.67
CA ILE A 177 -16.92 4.60 9.80
C ILE A 177 -17.69 3.69 10.76
N LEU A 178 -18.13 4.22 11.91
CA LEU A 178 -18.93 3.47 12.89
C LEU A 178 -20.26 2.97 12.31
N ARG A 179 -20.94 3.82 11.54
CA ARG A 179 -22.21 3.46 10.88
C ARG A 179 -22.03 2.31 9.88
N ILE A 180 -20.96 2.36 9.08
CA ILE A 180 -20.67 1.35 8.05
C ILE A 180 -20.18 0.04 8.67
N SER A 181 -19.39 0.12 9.73
CA SER A 181 -18.77 -1.05 10.37
C SER A 181 -19.69 -1.85 11.30
N ALA A 182 -20.93 -1.40 11.49
CA ALA A 182 -21.88 -1.94 12.46
C ALA A 182 -21.22 -2.17 13.84
N ALA A 183 -20.30 -1.27 14.23
CA ALA A 183 -19.50 -1.43 15.44
C ALA A 183 -20.38 -1.59 16.69
N PRO A 184 -19.93 -2.35 17.71
CA PRO A 184 -20.68 -2.48 18.96
C PRO A 184 -21.03 -1.10 19.53
N LYS A 185 -22.24 -0.95 20.08
CA LYS A 185 -22.72 0.33 20.69
C LYS A 185 -21.77 0.88 21.77
N ALA A 186 -20.94 0.02 22.35
CA ALA A 186 -19.91 0.39 23.32
C ALA A 186 -18.75 1.21 22.72
N ILE A 187 -18.58 1.22 21.39
CA ILE A 187 -17.57 2.01 20.70
C ILE A 187 -18.24 3.30 20.21
N THR A 188 -17.96 4.41 20.88
CA THR A 188 -18.51 5.72 20.51
C THR A 188 -17.48 6.58 19.77
N GLU A 189 -17.96 7.64 19.13
CA GLU A 189 -17.09 8.66 18.51
C GLU A 189 -16.14 9.29 19.53
N ASP A 190 -16.60 9.51 20.77
CA ASP A 190 -15.76 10.05 21.85
C ASP A 190 -14.61 9.11 22.20
N ASN A 191 -14.85 7.79 22.24
CA ASN A 191 -13.79 6.81 22.47
C ASN A 191 -12.75 6.85 21.35
N ILE A 192 -13.19 6.97 20.10
CA ILE A 192 -12.30 7.09 18.94
C ILE A 192 -11.48 8.38 19.04
N LEU A 193 -12.12 9.53 19.31
CA LEU A 193 -11.43 10.82 19.38
C LEU A 193 -10.43 10.89 20.55
N ALA A 194 -10.76 10.29 21.69
CA ALA A 194 -9.82 10.13 22.80
C ALA A 194 -8.60 9.31 22.38
N LEU A 195 -8.81 8.17 21.72
CA LEU A 195 -7.71 7.32 21.25
C LEU A 195 -6.92 7.96 20.10
N VAL A 196 -7.56 8.79 19.25
CA VAL A 196 -6.87 9.61 18.24
C VAL A 196 -5.86 10.53 18.90
N ARG A 197 -6.25 11.28 19.94
CA ARG A 197 -5.35 12.20 20.66
C ARG A 197 -4.18 11.45 21.27
N GLU A 198 -4.45 10.26 21.78
CA GLU A 198 -3.43 9.43 22.39
C GLU A 198 -2.43 8.87 21.36
N ILE A 199 -2.93 8.29 20.27
CA ILE A 199 -2.09 7.77 19.18
C ILE A 199 -1.27 8.91 18.58
N THR A 200 -1.88 10.04 18.25
CA THR A 200 -1.19 11.19 17.65
C THR A 200 -0.20 11.88 18.59
N GLY A 201 -0.42 11.79 19.90
CA GLY A 201 0.53 12.25 20.92
C GLY A 201 1.70 11.30 21.18
N SER A 202 1.64 10.06 20.68
CA SER A 202 2.72 9.09 20.83
C SER A 202 3.94 9.47 19.99
N ARG A 203 5.14 9.28 20.54
CA ARG A 203 6.41 9.44 19.79
C ARG A 203 6.52 8.49 18.59
N ALA A 204 5.75 7.40 18.60
CA ALA A 204 5.72 6.44 17.50
C ALA A 204 4.81 6.87 16.33
N PHE A 205 3.96 7.89 16.52
CA PHE A 205 3.08 8.37 15.47
C PHE A 205 3.91 8.98 14.33
N PRO A 206 3.67 8.58 13.08
CA PRO A 206 4.46 9.05 11.97
C PRO A 206 4.08 10.50 11.63
N ARG A 207 5.10 11.37 11.46
CA ARG A 207 4.90 12.79 11.09
C ARG A 207 4.43 12.98 9.64
N CYS A 208 4.65 11.98 8.80
CA CYS A 208 4.14 11.90 7.44
C CYS A 208 3.70 10.46 7.15
N LYS A 209 2.96 10.23 6.06
CA LYS A 209 2.51 8.90 5.67
C LYS A 209 3.70 7.91 5.62
N SER A 210 3.49 6.74 6.21
CA SER A 210 4.44 5.62 6.15
C SER A 210 4.63 5.15 4.71
N ILE A 211 5.86 4.80 4.34
CA ILE A 211 6.14 4.15 3.06
C ILE A 211 5.52 2.75 3.06
N THR A 212 4.84 2.42 1.97
CA THR A 212 4.13 1.17 1.75
C THR A 212 4.64 0.48 0.49
N VAL A 213 4.32 -0.81 0.34
CA VAL A 213 4.64 -1.61 -0.86
C VAL A 213 4.08 -0.94 -2.11
N LEU A 214 2.91 -0.30 -2.01
CA LEU A 214 2.27 0.39 -3.12
C LEU A 214 3.08 1.55 -3.66
N ASP A 215 3.83 2.26 -2.82
CA ASP A 215 4.62 3.40 -3.26
C ASP A 215 5.74 2.96 -4.22
N PHE A 216 6.34 1.79 -3.95
CA PHE A 216 7.27 1.15 -4.89
C PHE A 216 6.56 0.66 -6.16
N LEU A 217 5.44 -0.06 -6.02
CA LEU A 217 4.72 -0.59 -7.19
C LEU A 217 4.24 0.52 -8.15
N ARG A 218 3.86 1.69 -7.63
CA ARG A 218 3.50 2.86 -8.44
C ARG A 218 4.66 3.34 -9.30
N THR A 219 5.90 3.36 -8.78
CA THR A 219 7.09 3.76 -9.53
C THR A 219 7.41 2.83 -10.71
N PHE A 220 7.05 1.55 -10.58
CA PHE A 220 7.26 0.54 -11.63
C PHE A 220 6.08 0.40 -12.60
N SER A 221 4.90 0.93 -12.26
CA SER A 221 3.72 0.86 -13.12
C SER A 221 3.90 1.75 -14.35
N SER A 222 3.72 1.17 -15.53
CA SER A 222 3.81 1.85 -16.83
C SER A 222 2.48 1.76 -17.56
N SER A 223 2.16 2.79 -18.36
CA SER A 223 1.07 2.72 -19.34
C SER A 223 1.46 1.92 -20.58
N SER A 224 2.75 1.64 -20.76
CA SER A 224 3.25 0.78 -21.85
C SER A 224 2.98 -0.70 -21.54
N THR A 225 2.63 -1.46 -22.56
CA THR A 225 2.46 -2.92 -22.49
C THR A 225 3.79 -3.67 -22.47
N HIS A 226 4.91 -3.00 -22.72
CA HIS A 226 6.23 -3.62 -22.65
C HIS A 226 6.75 -3.62 -21.22
N ALA A 227 6.85 -4.80 -20.63
CA ALA A 227 7.53 -5.01 -19.36
C ALA A 227 9.05 -5.09 -19.60
N CYS A 228 9.83 -4.39 -18.77
CA CYS A 228 11.29 -4.14 -18.84
C CYS A 228 11.89 -3.68 -20.18
N GLU A 229 12.70 -2.62 -20.13
CA GLU A 229 13.69 -2.29 -21.19
C GLU A 229 15.07 -2.77 -20.72
N GLU A 230 16.06 -2.89 -21.62
CA GLU A 230 17.41 -3.43 -21.32
C GLU A 230 18.10 -2.77 -20.10
N ASP A 231 17.70 -1.54 -19.75
CA ASP A 231 18.24 -0.76 -18.62
C ASP A 231 17.32 -0.64 -17.38
N GLY A 232 16.16 -1.30 -17.34
CA GLY A 232 15.30 -1.20 -16.16
C GLY A 232 14.00 -1.99 -16.14
N CYS A 233 13.52 -2.24 -14.92
CA CYS A 233 12.25 -2.92 -14.67
C CYS A 233 11.04 -1.99 -14.87
N SER A 234 9.98 -2.47 -15.52
CA SER A 234 8.67 -1.79 -15.59
C SER A 234 7.55 -2.82 -15.75
N LEU A 235 6.39 -2.54 -15.14
CA LEU A 235 5.20 -3.38 -15.19
C LEU A 235 4.21 -2.77 -16.19
N GLY A 236 3.70 -3.57 -17.11
CA GLY A 236 2.55 -3.16 -17.92
C GLY A 236 1.26 -3.09 -17.08
N PRO A 237 0.13 -2.63 -17.66
CA PRO A 237 -1.12 -2.45 -16.91
C PRO A 237 -1.65 -3.73 -16.27
N VAL A 238 -1.47 -4.89 -16.93
CA VAL A 238 -1.93 -6.19 -16.43
C VAL A 238 -1.05 -6.66 -15.27
N GLU A 239 0.27 -6.56 -15.44
CA GLU A 239 1.27 -6.89 -14.43
C GLU A 239 1.12 -6.00 -13.21
N ALA A 240 0.93 -4.68 -13.40
CA ALA A 240 0.72 -3.73 -12.32
C ALA A 240 -0.54 -4.10 -11.52
N GLN A 241 -1.64 -4.45 -12.18
CA GLN A 241 -2.86 -4.85 -11.48
C GLN A 241 -2.70 -6.13 -10.68
N GLU A 242 -1.98 -7.12 -11.21
CA GLU A 242 -1.66 -8.35 -10.46
C GLU A 242 -0.71 -8.07 -9.30
N ALA A 243 0.28 -7.20 -9.48
CA ALA A 243 1.19 -6.78 -8.42
C ALA A 243 0.42 -6.13 -7.26
N TYR A 244 -0.55 -5.26 -7.56
CA TYR A 244 -1.40 -4.67 -6.52
C TYR A 244 -2.26 -5.71 -5.79
N ARG A 245 -2.79 -6.72 -6.48
CA ARG A 245 -3.54 -7.80 -5.83
C ARG A 245 -2.67 -8.64 -4.90
N LEU A 246 -1.44 -8.95 -5.32
CA LEU A 246 -0.47 -9.63 -4.47
C LEU A 246 -0.07 -8.77 -3.27
N ALA A 247 0.06 -7.45 -3.45
CA ALA A 247 0.32 -6.53 -2.34
C ALA A 247 -0.82 -6.53 -1.32
N ASP A 248 -2.07 -6.45 -1.79
CA ASP A 248 -3.26 -6.50 -0.93
C ASP A 248 -3.32 -7.83 -0.15
N SER A 249 -3.00 -8.94 -0.81
CA SER A 249 -2.96 -10.28 -0.18
C SER A 249 -1.83 -10.42 0.82
N SER A 250 -0.65 -9.84 0.53
CA SER A 250 0.52 -9.90 1.40
C SER A 250 0.31 -9.17 2.74
N LEU A 251 -0.59 -8.17 2.79
CA LEU A 251 -0.93 -7.51 4.04
C LEU A 251 -1.55 -8.50 5.03
N ALA A 252 -2.50 -9.33 4.60
CA ALA A 252 -3.20 -10.27 5.46
C ALA A 252 -2.29 -11.40 5.97
N ASP A 253 -1.31 -11.81 5.16
CA ASP A 253 -0.37 -12.87 5.51
C ASP A 253 0.69 -12.37 6.52
N SER A 254 0.56 -12.84 7.75
CA SER A 254 1.50 -12.49 8.84
C SER A 254 2.96 -12.84 8.56
N SER A 255 3.23 -13.76 7.62
CA SER A 255 4.57 -14.16 7.25
C SER A 255 5.32 -13.10 6.42
N PHE A 256 4.63 -12.03 6.02
CA PHE A 256 5.18 -10.81 5.41
C PHE A 256 5.31 -9.66 6.42
N ALA A 257 4.73 -9.80 7.62
CA ALA A 257 4.84 -8.79 8.66
C ALA A 257 6.30 -8.66 9.11
N GLY A 258 6.78 -7.41 9.23
CA GLY A 258 8.16 -7.12 9.65
C GLY A 258 9.18 -7.04 8.51
N TYR A 259 8.84 -7.47 7.29
CA TYR A 259 9.69 -7.20 6.13
C TYR A 259 9.56 -5.75 5.68
N ARG A 260 10.65 -5.19 5.15
CA ARG A 260 10.67 -3.87 4.53
C ARG A 260 9.72 -3.81 3.33
N PRO A 261 8.91 -2.75 3.17
CA PRO A 261 8.11 -2.54 1.96
C PRO A 261 8.85 -2.75 0.63
N SER A 262 10.10 -2.31 0.52
CA SER A 262 10.96 -2.49 -0.66
C SER A 262 11.27 -3.97 -0.96
N VAL A 263 11.49 -4.78 0.09
CA VAL A 263 11.74 -6.22 -0.01
C VAL A 263 10.49 -6.96 -0.46
N VAL A 264 9.33 -6.61 0.10
CA VAL A 264 8.04 -7.18 -0.30
C VAL A 264 7.70 -6.77 -1.74
N ALA A 265 7.90 -5.51 -2.11
CA ALA A 265 7.68 -5.01 -3.47
C ALA A 265 8.57 -5.73 -4.49
N CYS A 266 9.85 -5.93 -4.15
CA CYS A 266 10.81 -6.66 -4.98
C CYS A 266 10.33 -8.10 -5.26
N ALA A 267 9.90 -8.82 -4.22
CA ALA A 267 9.36 -10.18 -4.36
C ALA A 267 8.09 -10.21 -5.23
N ILE A 268 7.17 -9.26 -5.03
CA ILE A 268 5.93 -9.16 -5.83
C ILE A 268 6.22 -8.89 -7.30
N ILE A 269 7.07 -7.89 -7.60
CA ILE A 269 7.45 -7.54 -8.97
C ILE A 269 8.06 -8.75 -9.66
N LEU A 270 8.99 -9.44 -9.00
CA LEU A 270 9.62 -10.64 -9.53
C LEU A 270 8.60 -11.74 -9.86
N VAL A 271 7.69 -12.05 -8.93
CA VAL A 271 6.67 -13.10 -9.13
C VAL A 271 5.74 -12.76 -10.29
N VAL A 272 5.33 -11.50 -10.43
CA VAL A 272 4.47 -11.06 -11.53
C VAL A 272 5.19 -11.21 -12.87
N LEU A 273 6.44 -10.76 -12.97
CA LEU A 273 7.22 -10.84 -14.21
C LEU A 273 7.56 -12.29 -14.58
N LEU A 274 7.78 -13.16 -13.59
CA LEU A 274 7.97 -14.59 -13.82
C LEU A 274 6.70 -15.26 -14.36
N ARG A 275 5.52 -14.81 -13.93
CA ARG A 275 4.23 -15.36 -14.38
C ARG A 275 3.77 -14.83 -15.72
N SER A 276 4.16 -13.62 -16.10
CA SER A 276 3.76 -13.04 -17.38
C SER A 276 4.40 -13.74 -18.57
N ASN A 277 5.46 -14.55 -18.38
CA ASN A 277 6.22 -15.23 -19.44
C ASN A 277 6.66 -14.28 -20.59
N THR A 278 6.62 -12.98 -20.35
CA THR A 278 6.95 -11.94 -21.34
C THR A 278 8.45 -11.81 -21.56
N PHE A 279 9.26 -12.54 -20.79
CA PHE A 279 10.71 -12.46 -20.80
C PHE A 279 11.33 -13.76 -21.31
N GLY A 280 12.08 -13.66 -22.40
CA GLY A 280 13.04 -14.68 -22.83
C GLY A 280 14.35 -14.68 -22.02
N LEU A 281 14.37 -14.00 -20.86
CA LEU A 281 15.52 -13.96 -19.95
C LEU A 281 15.48 -15.17 -19.02
N ASP A 282 16.66 -15.66 -18.63
CA ASP A 282 16.75 -16.65 -17.55
C ASP A 282 16.35 -16.01 -16.21
N VAL A 283 15.83 -16.84 -15.31
CA VAL A 283 15.31 -16.42 -14.01
C VAL A 283 16.38 -15.68 -13.18
N SER A 284 17.66 -16.04 -13.32
CA SER A 284 18.73 -15.41 -12.53
C SER A 284 19.01 -13.99 -13.00
N SER A 285 19.04 -13.75 -14.31
CA SER A 285 19.17 -12.40 -14.87
C SER A 285 17.98 -11.51 -14.50
N LEU A 286 16.75 -12.05 -14.58
CA LEU A 286 15.56 -11.30 -14.16
C LEU A 286 15.63 -10.89 -12.69
N ARG A 287 16.05 -11.80 -11.79
CA ARG A 287 16.27 -11.48 -10.37
C ARG A 287 17.25 -10.33 -10.21
N GLN A 288 18.40 -10.37 -10.86
CA GLN A 288 19.41 -9.31 -10.75
C GLN A 288 18.89 -7.95 -11.24
N ILE A 289 18.14 -7.93 -12.35
CA ILE A 289 17.54 -6.70 -12.88
C ILE A 289 16.54 -6.11 -11.88
N VAL A 290 15.62 -6.93 -11.36
CA VAL A 290 14.60 -6.47 -10.38
C VAL A 290 15.28 -6.00 -9.10
N TYR A 291 16.24 -6.77 -8.59
CA TYR A 291 16.99 -6.45 -7.38
C TYR A 291 17.64 -5.07 -7.53
N ARG A 292 18.42 -4.88 -8.61
CA ARG A 292 19.13 -3.63 -8.86
C ARG A 292 18.18 -2.45 -9.06
N SER A 293 17.02 -2.70 -9.67
CA SER A 293 16.01 -1.69 -9.92
C SER A 293 15.31 -1.24 -8.63
N VAL A 294 14.90 -2.16 -7.75
CA VAL A 294 14.07 -1.87 -6.57
C VAL A 294 14.91 -1.53 -5.34
N LEU A 295 16.02 -2.24 -5.14
CA LEU A 295 16.85 -2.18 -3.93
C LEU A 295 18.16 -1.40 -4.14
N GLY A 296 18.46 -0.99 -5.37
CA GLY A 296 19.69 -0.27 -5.72
C GLY A 296 20.87 -1.19 -6.02
N SER A 297 22.06 -0.61 -6.18
CA SER A 297 23.25 -1.33 -6.66
C SER A 297 24.02 -2.10 -5.59
N GLN A 298 23.81 -1.81 -4.31
CA GLN A 298 24.47 -2.48 -3.18
C GLN A 298 23.44 -3.26 -2.38
N ILE A 299 23.34 -4.56 -2.64
CA ILE A 299 22.33 -5.42 -2.01
C ILE A 299 23.03 -6.54 -1.25
N ASP A 300 22.79 -6.56 0.05
CA ASP A 300 23.30 -7.58 0.95
C ASP A 300 22.70 -8.98 0.63
N ALA A 301 23.48 -10.03 0.87
CA ALA A 301 23.06 -11.42 0.71
C ALA A 301 21.83 -11.75 1.58
N GLU A 302 21.73 -11.16 2.77
CA GLU A 302 20.59 -11.32 3.68
C GLU A 302 19.29 -10.79 3.06
N ILE A 303 19.34 -9.61 2.45
CA ILE A 303 18.19 -9.01 1.75
C ILE A 303 17.80 -9.88 0.56
N GLN A 304 18.77 -10.39 -0.20
CA GLN A 304 18.48 -11.29 -1.31
C GLN A 304 17.84 -12.61 -0.85
N ALA A 305 18.29 -13.16 0.29
CA ALA A 305 17.71 -14.36 0.89
C ALA A 305 16.27 -14.10 1.36
N ALA A 306 16.02 -12.95 2.00
CA ALA A 306 14.69 -12.51 2.40
C ALA A 306 13.73 -12.40 1.20
N VAL A 307 14.17 -11.76 0.10
CA VAL A 307 13.37 -11.66 -1.12
C VAL A 307 13.05 -13.05 -1.68
N ARG A 308 14.03 -13.97 -1.73
CA ARG A 308 13.82 -15.34 -2.22
C ARG A 308 12.82 -16.12 -1.35
N GLN A 309 12.86 -15.96 -0.03
CA GLN A 309 11.89 -16.59 0.87
C GLN A 309 10.46 -16.09 0.58
N LEU A 310 10.28 -14.78 0.41
CA LEU A 310 8.99 -14.20 0.06
C LEU A 310 8.53 -14.59 -1.34
N GLU A 311 9.43 -14.63 -2.33
CA GLU A 311 9.18 -15.12 -3.68
C GLU A 311 8.56 -16.52 -3.65
N VAL A 312 9.19 -17.45 -2.93
CA VAL A 312 8.70 -18.84 -2.79
C VAL A 312 7.33 -18.90 -2.12
N LYS A 313 7.10 -18.08 -1.09
CA LYS A 313 5.79 -18.01 -0.41
C LYS A 313 4.70 -17.50 -1.35
N LEU A 314 4.97 -16.41 -2.09
CA LEU A 314 4.05 -15.82 -3.07
C LEU A 314 3.74 -16.79 -4.22
N LEU A 315 4.74 -17.52 -4.71
CA LEU A 315 4.52 -18.53 -5.76
C LEU A 315 3.65 -19.69 -5.24
N ARG A 316 3.91 -20.19 -4.03
CA ARG A 316 3.09 -21.26 -3.42
C ARG A 316 1.65 -20.81 -3.15
N SER A 317 1.44 -19.58 -2.70
CA SER A 317 0.10 -19.05 -2.45
C SER A 317 -0.68 -18.82 -3.74
N ALA A 318 -0.01 -18.36 -4.80
CA ALA A 318 -0.59 -18.19 -6.13
C ALA A 318 -0.96 -19.52 -6.82
N LEU A 319 -0.27 -20.62 -6.49
CA LEU A 319 -0.50 -21.96 -7.05
C LEU A 319 -1.54 -22.80 -6.27
N ARG A 320 -2.05 -22.32 -5.13
CA ARG A 320 -3.01 -23.09 -4.32
C ARG A 320 -4.40 -23.08 -5.00
N PRO A 321 -5.00 -24.24 -5.32
CA PRO A 321 -6.35 -24.28 -5.88
C PRO A 321 -7.35 -23.66 -4.91
N ALA A 322 -8.37 -23.02 -5.48
CA ALA A 322 -9.33 -22.15 -4.82
C ALA A 322 -10.12 -22.72 -3.62
N ALA A 323 -9.94 -23.99 -3.29
CA ALA A 323 -10.74 -24.74 -2.34
C ALA A 323 -10.14 -24.87 -0.92
N ALA A 324 -8.90 -24.41 -0.66
CA ALA A 324 -8.21 -24.70 0.61
C ALA A 324 -7.72 -23.47 1.39
N SER A 325 -8.28 -22.28 1.14
CA SER A 325 -7.97 -21.06 1.87
C SER A 325 -9.28 -20.44 2.36
N THR A 326 -9.61 -20.70 3.62
CA THR A 326 -10.69 -20.03 4.37
C THR A 326 -10.43 -18.53 4.54
N SER A 327 -9.22 -18.07 4.20
CA SER A 327 -8.74 -16.69 4.29
C SER A 327 -8.44 -16.09 2.92
N ARG A 328 -9.43 -16.13 2.03
CA ARG A 328 -9.46 -15.13 0.95
C ARG A 328 -9.96 -13.83 1.55
N ILE A 329 -9.30 -12.73 1.20
CA ILE A 329 -9.96 -11.42 1.13
C ILE A 329 -11.05 -11.57 0.07
N ILE A 330 -12.17 -12.17 0.45
CA ILE A 330 -13.37 -12.23 -0.38
C ILE A 330 -13.91 -10.82 -0.33
N VAL A 331 -13.54 -9.99 -1.30
CA VAL A 331 -14.37 -8.84 -1.66
C VAL A 331 -15.69 -9.47 -2.13
N PRO A 332 -16.78 -9.38 -1.37
CA PRO A 332 -18.00 -10.09 -1.72
C PRO A 332 -18.53 -9.47 -3.00
N ARG A 333 -18.42 -10.21 -4.11
CA ARG A 333 -19.22 -9.96 -5.29
C ARG A 333 -20.59 -10.57 -4.97
N ALA A 334 -21.58 -9.69 -4.85
CA ALA A 334 -23.00 -9.99 -4.65
C ALA A 334 -23.43 -10.54 -3.27
N VAL A 335 -23.62 -9.63 -2.31
CA VAL A 335 -24.86 -9.53 -1.52
C VAL A 335 -25.09 -8.05 -1.25
N VAL A 336 -26.33 -7.59 -1.40
CA VAL A 336 -26.81 -6.22 -1.15
C VAL A 336 -26.73 -5.92 0.36
N SER A 337 -25.52 -5.71 0.87
CA SER A 337 -25.30 -5.17 2.21
C SER A 337 -24.39 -3.95 2.09
N THR A 338 -24.90 -2.80 2.54
CA THR A 338 -24.19 -1.52 2.66
C THR A 338 -23.34 -1.45 3.93
N ALA A 339 -23.38 -2.49 4.77
CA ALA A 339 -22.62 -2.58 6.01
C ALA A 339 -21.45 -3.56 5.87
N ALA A 340 -20.26 -3.14 6.31
CA ALA A 340 -19.18 -4.05 6.65
C ALA A 340 -19.44 -4.55 8.08
N HIS A 341 -19.67 -5.84 8.27
CA HIS A 341 -19.94 -6.37 9.61
C HIS A 341 -18.71 -6.25 10.53
N VAL A 342 -18.92 -6.25 11.85
CA VAL A 342 -17.87 -6.34 12.90
C VAL A 342 -16.84 -7.40 12.52
N ILE A 343 -15.56 -7.22 12.90
CA ILE A 343 -14.48 -8.22 12.68
C ILE A 343 -15.04 -9.64 12.90
N PRO A 344 -15.03 -10.52 11.87
CA PRO A 344 -15.81 -11.75 11.88
C PRO A 344 -15.48 -12.66 13.07
N VAL A 345 -16.53 -13.25 13.65
CA VAL A 345 -16.48 -14.19 14.78
C VAL A 345 -16.45 -15.59 14.21
N GLU A 346 -15.46 -16.40 14.58
CA GLU A 346 -15.68 -17.85 14.57
C GLU A 346 -16.42 -18.14 15.87
N THR A 347 -17.65 -18.65 15.74
CA THR A 347 -18.23 -19.46 16.81
C THR A 347 -17.26 -20.60 17.07
N GLU A 348 -16.82 -20.74 18.32
CA GLU A 348 -16.00 -21.86 18.80
C GLU A 348 -16.53 -23.22 18.35
#